data_AF-A0AAV8UXK1-F1
#
_entry.id   AF-A0AAV8UXK1-F1
#
_cell.length_a   1.000
_cell.length_b   1.000
_cell.length_c   1.000
_cell.angle_alpha   90.00
_cell.angle_beta   90.00
_cell.angle_gamma   90.00
#
_symmetry.space_group_name_H-M   'P 1'
#
loop_
_entity.id
_entity.type
_entity.pdbx_description
1 polymer ?
#
loop_
_entity_poly.entity_id
_entity_poly.type
_entity_poly.pdbx_seq_one_letter_code
_entity_poly.pdbx_strand_id
1 'polypeptide(L)'
;MEDKEPVKVEDGGSESVKAAVESSPVDGGVKLPPHVDEALLAEMIEMGFPRNRAMRGLFYGGSTLDAAITWIGEHDQEPDVNDPLPADAVAESKKELTPEEKAAKAEELKQRIAENRRVQAENEKVAEKTREKERIQRGKQMAETRKVVEEQERQRAIDLRRKDKEDEARERERLRQLLREDRIRRFGVEKANELEKRSEEAAARKKVETDLLKKKQAEEKAMREASGQDDTIDMEKALKEMSAAVVKLDGNPADVRKTCYGTMGKYITNIINQPRDVKFRKIRLENAAFQKRVIAADGGLDYLLAVGFREDVEEGFLVLTHSDMFLLNRVRGDLELYSSKI
;
A
#
# COMPACT_ATOMS: atom_id res chain seq x y z
N MET A 1 7.73 32.47 -43.68
CA MET A 1 8.77 32.44 -42.63
C MET A 1 8.46 31.22 -41.79
N GLU A 2 8.84 30.03 -42.27
CA GLU A 2 10.22 29.49 -42.25
C GLU A 2 10.55 29.02 -40.82
N ASP A 3 11.03 27.80 -40.57
CA ASP A 3 11.17 26.62 -41.44
C ASP A 3 11.25 25.34 -40.58
N LYS A 4 11.53 24.19 -41.21
CA LYS A 4 11.81 22.87 -40.57
C LYS A 4 12.93 22.96 -39.50
N GLU A 5 13.17 22.02 -38.57
CA GLU A 5 12.92 20.55 -38.48
C GLU A 5 13.05 20.13 -36.98
N PRO A 6 12.67 18.90 -36.51
CA PRO A 6 13.64 17.78 -36.55
C PRO A 6 13.10 16.30 -36.54
N VAL A 7 13.87 15.41 -37.19
CA VAL A 7 14.33 14.06 -36.71
C VAL A 7 13.33 12.92 -36.38
N LYS A 8 13.49 11.79 -37.12
CA LYS A 8 13.47 10.32 -36.78
C LYS A 8 12.53 9.77 -35.66
N VAL A 9 11.98 8.54 -35.72
CA VAL A 9 12.64 7.21 -35.85
C VAL A 9 11.72 6.19 -36.59
N GLU A 10 12.32 5.09 -37.05
CA GLU A 10 11.79 3.98 -37.85
C GLU A 10 11.08 2.86 -37.05
N ASP A 11 10.14 2.15 -37.70
CA ASP A 11 9.79 0.71 -37.57
C ASP A 11 8.92 0.35 -38.81
N GLY A 12 8.94 -0.80 -39.47
CA GLY A 12 9.78 -2.00 -39.41
C GLY A 12 9.14 -3.12 -40.28
N GLY A 13 9.93 -4.04 -40.85
CA GLY A 13 9.41 -5.36 -41.32
C GLY A 13 9.64 -5.79 -42.79
N SER A 14 9.62 -7.13 -42.97
CA SER A 14 9.82 -7.95 -44.20
C SER A 14 11.28 -8.04 -44.72
N GLU A 15 11.77 -9.15 -45.30
CA GLU A 15 11.17 -10.49 -45.52
C GLU A 15 12.24 -11.60 -45.63
N SER A 16 11.82 -12.87 -45.73
CA SER A 16 12.71 -14.05 -45.80
C SER A 16 13.10 -14.45 -47.22
N VAL A 17 14.29 -15.04 -47.42
CA VAL A 17 14.50 -16.08 -48.45
C VAL A 17 15.60 -17.08 -48.09
N LYS A 18 15.43 -18.33 -48.52
CA LYS A 18 16.43 -19.42 -48.50
C LYS A 18 16.93 -19.69 -49.92
N ALA A 19 18.16 -20.17 -50.04
CA ALA A 19 18.59 -20.99 -51.18
C ALA A 19 19.67 -22.00 -50.73
N ALA A 20 19.75 -23.14 -51.41
CA ALA A 20 20.75 -24.20 -51.23
C ALA A 20 21.46 -24.44 -52.58
N VAL A 21 22.61 -25.16 -52.61
CA VAL A 21 23.05 -25.99 -53.77
C VAL A 21 24.32 -26.83 -53.47
N GLU A 22 24.57 -27.84 -54.33
CA GLU A 22 25.49 -28.98 -54.23
C GLU A 22 26.46 -29.08 -55.44
N SER A 23 27.59 -29.81 -55.41
CA SER A 23 28.45 -30.31 -54.31
C SER A 23 29.79 -30.89 -54.85
N SER A 24 30.75 -31.16 -53.96
CA SER A 24 31.82 -32.20 -54.12
C SER A 24 32.98 -31.88 -55.13
N PRO A 25 34.00 -32.76 -55.33
CA PRO A 25 35.13 -32.95 -54.41
C PRO A 25 36.54 -33.13 -55.08
N VAL A 26 37.66 -32.86 -54.40
CA VAL A 26 38.98 -33.49 -54.72
C VAL A 26 39.82 -33.76 -53.46
N ASP A 27 40.53 -34.90 -53.48
CA ASP A 27 41.39 -35.51 -52.45
C ASP A 27 42.73 -34.79 -52.17
N GLY A 28 43.35 -35.07 -51.01
CA GLY A 28 44.66 -34.55 -50.63
C GLY A 28 44.94 -34.56 -49.11
N GLY A 29 45.15 -35.73 -48.52
CA GLY A 29 45.22 -35.91 -47.06
C GLY A 29 46.34 -35.15 -46.33
N VAL A 30 45.97 -34.13 -45.55
CA VAL A 30 46.79 -33.55 -44.46
C VAL A 30 45.92 -33.45 -43.20
N LYS A 31 46.27 -34.19 -42.15
CA LYS A 31 45.48 -34.34 -40.92
C LYS A 31 45.46 -33.03 -40.13
N LEU A 32 44.27 -32.49 -39.90
CA LEU A 32 44.05 -31.19 -39.26
C LEU A 32 44.41 -31.18 -37.76
N PRO A 33 45.01 -30.09 -37.23
CA PRO A 33 45.20 -29.91 -35.79
C PRO A 33 43.85 -29.77 -35.06
N PRO A 34 43.73 -30.26 -33.81
CA PRO A 34 42.45 -30.37 -33.08
C PRO A 34 41.86 -29.03 -32.56
N HIS A 35 42.30 -27.89 -33.08
CA HIS A 35 41.86 -26.54 -32.68
C HIS A 35 41.56 -25.63 -33.90
N VAL A 36 41.47 -26.18 -35.11
CA VAL A 36 41.13 -25.44 -36.33
C VAL A 36 39.82 -25.99 -36.88
N ASP A 37 38.75 -25.19 -36.77
CA ASP A 37 37.44 -25.56 -37.32
C ASP A 37 37.48 -25.60 -38.85
N GLU A 38 37.10 -26.74 -39.42
CA GLU A 38 37.23 -26.99 -40.86
C GLU A 38 36.32 -26.08 -41.72
N ALA A 39 35.21 -25.60 -41.15
CA ALA A 39 34.34 -24.62 -41.79
C ALA A 39 35.00 -23.23 -41.92
N LEU A 40 35.64 -22.73 -40.85
CA LEU A 40 36.37 -21.47 -40.88
C LEU A 40 37.61 -21.55 -41.78
N LEU A 41 38.29 -22.71 -41.81
CA LEU A 41 39.40 -22.94 -42.72
C LEU A 41 38.95 -22.92 -44.20
N ALA A 42 37.77 -23.49 -44.51
CA ALA A 42 37.21 -23.42 -45.85
C ALA A 42 36.85 -21.98 -46.26
N GLU A 43 36.23 -21.21 -45.38
CA GLU A 43 35.90 -19.79 -45.60
C GLU A 43 37.15 -18.93 -45.86
N MET A 44 38.25 -19.17 -45.14
CA MET A 44 39.53 -18.49 -45.40
C MET A 44 40.17 -18.87 -46.75
N ILE A 45 40.00 -20.12 -47.19
CA ILE A 45 40.46 -20.56 -48.53
C ILE A 45 39.60 -19.91 -49.62
N GLU A 46 38.28 -19.80 -49.40
CA GLU A 46 37.35 -19.15 -50.33
C GLU A 46 37.60 -17.64 -50.47
N MET A 47 38.01 -16.97 -49.37
CA MET A 47 38.53 -15.59 -49.40
C MET A 47 39.91 -15.44 -50.09
N GLY A 48 40.52 -16.55 -50.53
CA GLY A 48 41.76 -16.54 -51.31
C GLY A 48 43.06 -16.70 -50.50
N PHE A 49 42.99 -16.98 -49.19
CA PHE A 49 44.20 -17.24 -48.40
C PHE A 49 44.72 -18.68 -48.62
N PRO A 50 46.05 -18.89 -48.78
CA PRO A 50 46.61 -20.23 -48.86
C PRO A 50 46.30 -21.08 -47.62
N ARG A 51 45.94 -22.36 -47.82
CA ARG A 51 45.49 -23.28 -46.74
C ARG A 51 46.44 -23.33 -45.53
N ASN A 52 47.75 -23.28 -45.74
CA ASN A 52 48.73 -23.29 -44.65
C ASN A 52 48.72 -22.00 -43.83
N ARG A 53 48.60 -20.84 -44.50
CA ARG A 53 48.51 -19.51 -43.88
C ARG A 53 47.21 -19.35 -43.10
N ALA A 54 46.08 -19.81 -43.66
CA ALA A 54 44.80 -19.88 -42.96
C ALA A 54 44.84 -20.81 -41.72
N MET A 55 45.49 -21.98 -41.85
CA MET A 55 45.64 -22.92 -40.73
C MET A 55 46.52 -22.35 -39.59
N ARG A 56 47.61 -21.63 -39.91
CA ARG A 56 48.39 -20.88 -38.90
C ARG A 56 47.58 -19.76 -38.25
N GLY A 57 46.82 -18.99 -39.03
CA GLY A 57 45.97 -17.91 -38.54
C GLY A 57 44.91 -18.39 -37.54
N LEU A 58 44.23 -19.51 -37.83
CA LEU A 58 43.24 -20.09 -36.91
C LEU A 58 43.90 -20.78 -35.69
N PHE A 59 45.13 -21.27 -35.81
CA PHE A 59 45.85 -21.90 -34.70
C PHE A 59 46.41 -20.88 -33.70
N TYR A 60 46.95 -19.74 -34.16
CA TYR A 60 47.56 -18.71 -33.31
C TYR A 60 46.64 -17.50 -33.03
N GLY A 61 45.80 -17.12 -33.98
CA GLY A 61 44.80 -16.03 -33.84
C GLY A 61 43.53 -16.45 -33.11
N GLY A 62 43.29 -17.76 -32.93
CA GLY A 62 42.15 -18.31 -32.18
C GLY A 62 40.93 -18.65 -33.04
N SER A 63 39.85 -19.03 -32.36
CA SER A 63 38.67 -19.70 -32.96
C SER A 63 37.65 -18.76 -33.61
N THR A 64 38.07 -17.63 -34.20
CA THR A 64 37.19 -16.70 -34.92
C THR A 64 37.87 -16.14 -36.16
N LEU A 65 37.07 -15.95 -37.23
CA LEU A 65 37.56 -15.55 -38.55
C LEU A 65 38.35 -14.24 -38.51
N ASP A 66 37.78 -13.18 -37.94
CA ASP A 66 38.41 -11.84 -37.86
C ASP A 66 39.74 -11.84 -37.10
N ALA A 67 39.85 -12.65 -36.04
CA ALA A 67 41.08 -12.75 -35.26
C ALA A 67 42.18 -13.50 -36.04
N ALA A 68 41.80 -14.53 -36.80
CA ALA A 68 42.71 -15.22 -37.71
C ALA A 68 43.16 -14.33 -38.89
N ILE A 69 42.26 -13.50 -39.46
CA ILE A 69 42.61 -12.50 -40.48
C ILE A 69 43.56 -11.44 -39.91
N THR A 70 43.28 -10.94 -38.70
CA THR A 70 44.13 -9.94 -38.03
C THR A 70 45.54 -10.47 -37.82
N TRP A 71 45.69 -11.68 -37.27
CA TRP A 71 46.99 -12.33 -37.09
C TRP A 71 47.73 -12.55 -38.42
N ILE A 72 47.00 -12.96 -39.47
CA ILE A 72 47.52 -13.13 -40.84
C ILE A 72 48.02 -11.82 -41.46
N GLY A 73 47.39 -10.69 -41.14
CA GLY A 73 47.81 -9.35 -41.59
C GLY A 73 49.04 -8.83 -40.85
N GLU A 74 49.17 -9.15 -39.56
CA GLU A 74 50.34 -8.76 -38.75
C GLU A 74 51.60 -9.55 -39.13
N HIS A 75 51.46 -10.82 -39.51
CA HIS A 75 52.58 -11.73 -39.87
C HIS A 75 52.71 -11.90 -41.40
N ASP A 76 52.27 -10.91 -42.17
CA ASP A 76 52.08 -11.01 -43.62
C ASP A 76 53.37 -11.21 -44.44
N GLN A 77 54.47 -10.64 -43.95
CA GLN A 77 55.75 -10.55 -44.66
C GLN A 77 56.75 -11.66 -44.26
N GLU A 78 56.38 -12.57 -43.36
CA GLU A 78 57.26 -13.65 -42.91
C GLU A 78 57.24 -14.82 -43.92
N PRO A 79 58.40 -15.25 -44.46
CA PRO A 79 58.44 -16.18 -45.59
C PRO A 79 58.02 -17.62 -45.24
N ASP A 80 58.05 -18.00 -43.96
CA ASP A 80 57.68 -19.33 -43.46
C ASP A 80 56.16 -19.50 -43.24
N VAL A 81 55.37 -18.44 -43.37
CA VAL A 81 53.92 -18.44 -43.10
C VAL A 81 53.13 -19.32 -44.09
N ASN A 82 53.72 -19.63 -45.24
CA ASN A 82 53.17 -20.56 -46.22
C ASN A 82 53.67 -22.01 -46.05
N ASP A 83 54.68 -22.25 -45.19
CA ASP A 83 55.21 -23.59 -44.95
C ASP A 83 54.26 -24.42 -44.08
N PRO A 84 54.22 -25.75 -44.28
CA PRO A 84 53.42 -26.64 -43.44
C PRO A 84 53.85 -26.52 -41.97
N LEU A 85 52.86 -26.40 -41.08
CA LEU A 85 53.07 -26.30 -39.63
C LEU A 85 53.99 -27.42 -39.10
N PRO A 86 55.07 -27.10 -38.38
CA PRO A 86 55.93 -28.11 -37.76
C PRO A 86 55.14 -28.97 -36.78
N ALA A 87 55.34 -30.29 -36.82
CA ALA A 87 54.63 -31.23 -35.95
C ALA A 87 54.85 -30.96 -34.46
N ASP A 88 55.98 -30.35 -34.09
CA ASP A 88 56.34 -30.04 -32.71
C ASP A 88 55.49 -28.92 -32.09
N ALA A 89 54.97 -27.98 -32.89
CA ALA A 89 54.05 -26.94 -32.41
C ALA A 89 52.71 -27.52 -31.91
N VAL A 90 52.31 -28.69 -32.43
CA VAL A 90 51.15 -29.45 -31.94
C VAL A 90 51.45 -30.14 -30.59
N ALA A 91 52.72 -30.37 -30.27
CA ALA A 91 53.17 -31.01 -29.02
C ALA A 91 53.47 -30.02 -27.88
N GLU A 92 53.94 -28.80 -28.17
CA GLU A 92 54.39 -27.85 -27.12
C GLU A 92 53.28 -27.26 -26.23
N SER A 93 52.01 -27.38 -26.63
CA SER A 93 50.86 -27.04 -25.75
C SER A 93 50.80 -27.88 -24.46
N LYS A 94 51.60 -28.94 -24.35
CA LYS A 94 51.58 -29.91 -23.25
C LYS A 94 52.76 -29.81 -22.28
N LYS A 95 53.26 -28.59 -22.01
CA LYS A 95 54.17 -28.34 -20.88
C LYS A 95 53.41 -28.25 -19.56
N GLU A 96 52.86 -29.38 -19.15
CA GLU A 96 52.11 -29.50 -17.90
C GLU A 96 53.05 -29.28 -16.70
N LEU A 97 52.87 -28.18 -15.95
CA LEU A 97 53.44 -28.07 -14.58
C LEU A 97 53.13 -29.34 -13.79
N THR A 98 54.06 -29.75 -12.94
CA THR A 98 53.96 -30.91 -12.06
C THR A 98 52.63 -30.93 -11.29
N PRO A 99 51.97 -32.10 -11.17
CA PRO A 99 50.62 -32.20 -10.63
C PRO A 99 50.53 -31.72 -9.17
N GLU A 100 51.62 -31.82 -8.42
CA GLU A 100 51.70 -31.48 -6.99
C GLU A 100 51.70 -29.96 -6.73
N GLU A 101 52.48 -29.17 -7.48
CA GLU A 101 52.45 -27.69 -7.34
C GLU A 101 51.13 -27.09 -7.83
N LYS A 102 50.52 -27.67 -8.87
CA LYS A 102 49.16 -27.32 -9.31
C LYS A 102 48.13 -27.64 -8.22
N ALA A 103 48.26 -28.79 -7.55
CA ALA A 103 47.37 -29.15 -6.45
C ALA A 103 47.51 -28.18 -5.26
N ALA A 104 48.74 -27.84 -4.86
CA ALA A 104 49.01 -26.88 -3.80
C ALA A 104 48.43 -25.48 -4.09
N LYS A 105 48.68 -24.93 -5.29
CA LYS A 105 48.11 -23.64 -5.72
C LYS A 105 46.59 -23.70 -5.88
N ALA A 106 46.02 -24.85 -6.25
CA ALA A 106 44.58 -25.04 -6.29
C ALA A 106 43.95 -25.11 -4.89
N GLU A 107 44.64 -25.66 -3.89
CA GLU A 107 44.20 -25.57 -2.49
C GLU A 107 44.31 -24.15 -1.94
N GLU A 108 45.42 -23.45 -2.19
CA GLU A 108 45.60 -22.04 -1.79
C GLU A 108 44.50 -21.15 -2.39
N LEU A 109 44.19 -21.31 -3.68
CA LEU A 109 43.10 -20.59 -4.34
C LEU A 109 41.73 -20.94 -3.75
N LYS A 110 41.47 -22.21 -3.43
CA LYS A 110 40.23 -22.64 -2.73
C LYS A 110 40.13 -22.02 -1.33
N GLN A 111 41.22 -21.98 -0.57
CA GLN A 111 41.27 -21.37 0.76
C GLN A 111 40.99 -19.86 0.67
N ARG A 112 41.62 -19.15 -0.27
CA ARG A 112 41.40 -17.71 -0.50
C ARG A 112 39.99 -17.39 -1.00
N ILE A 113 39.38 -18.26 -1.82
CA ILE A 113 37.96 -18.14 -2.21
C ILE A 113 37.04 -18.37 -1.00
N ALA A 114 37.35 -19.34 -0.14
CA ALA A 114 36.57 -19.59 1.08
C ALA A 114 36.68 -18.44 2.09
N GLU A 115 37.87 -17.85 2.25
CA GLU A 115 38.12 -16.66 3.06
C GLU A 115 37.36 -15.44 2.52
N ASN A 116 37.49 -15.14 1.22
CA ASN A 116 36.74 -14.05 0.57
C ASN A 116 35.22 -14.22 0.73
N ARG A 117 34.70 -15.45 0.60
CA ARG A 117 33.27 -15.75 0.85
C ARG A 117 32.88 -15.53 2.31
N ARG A 118 33.75 -15.84 3.28
CA ARG A 118 33.50 -15.57 4.71
C ARG A 118 33.47 -14.06 4.99
N VAL A 119 34.44 -13.30 4.47
CA VAL A 119 34.51 -11.85 4.62
C VAL A 119 33.31 -11.16 3.95
N GLN A 120 32.91 -11.61 2.76
CA GLN A 120 31.68 -11.11 2.10
C GLN A 120 30.42 -11.39 2.94
N ALA A 121 30.25 -12.61 3.44
CA ALA A 121 29.11 -12.97 4.28
C ALA A 121 29.09 -12.26 5.65
N GLU A 122 30.24 -11.83 6.18
CA GLU A 122 30.31 -10.98 7.37
C GLU A 122 29.94 -9.52 7.03
N ASN A 123 30.53 -8.96 5.97
CA ASN A 123 30.23 -7.61 5.49
C ASN A 123 28.74 -7.45 5.12
N GLU A 124 28.12 -8.46 4.52
CA GLU A 124 26.69 -8.47 4.21
C GLU A 124 25.83 -8.43 5.49
N LYS A 125 26.16 -9.22 6.52
CA LYS A 125 25.48 -9.16 7.84
C LYS A 125 25.68 -7.84 8.57
N VAL A 126 26.82 -7.17 8.38
CA VAL A 126 27.05 -5.83 8.92
C VAL A 126 26.23 -4.80 8.15
N ALA A 127 26.19 -4.89 6.82
CA ALA A 127 25.40 -4.01 5.95
C ALA A 127 23.88 -4.18 6.15
N GLU A 128 23.40 -5.39 6.42
CA GLU A 128 22.01 -5.65 6.80
C GLU A 128 21.67 -4.97 8.14
N LYS A 129 22.54 -5.12 9.15
CA LYS A 129 22.39 -4.47 10.46
C LYS A 129 22.46 -2.94 10.38
N THR A 130 23.24 -2.34 9.48
CA THR A 130 23.25 -0.88 9.30
C THR A 130 22.00 -0.41 8.56
N ARG A 131 21.59 -1.07 7.48
CA ARG A 131 20.34 -0.77 6.75
C ARG A 131 19.11 -0.83 7.65
N GLU A 132 18.99 -1.84 8.50
CA GLU A 132 17.85 -1.97 9.41
C GLU A 132 17.88 -0.90 10.52
N LYS A 133 19.07 -0.57 11.05
CA LYS A 133 19.23 0.58 11.97
C LYS A 133 18.83 1.89 11.32
N GLU A 134 19.24 2.13 10.06
CA GLU A 134 18.84 3.32 9.31
C GLU A 134 17.33 3.37 9.07
N ARG A 135 16.70 2.23 8.75
CA ARG A 135 15.24 2.15 8.60
C ARG A 135 14.52 2.54 9.90
N ILE A 136 14.98 2.00 11.04
CA ILE A 136 14.44 2.33 12.37
C ILE A 136 14.69 3.82 12.70
N GLN A 137 15.88 4.34 12.43
CA GLN A 137 16.24 5.74 12.70
C GLN A 137 15.42 6.72 11.84
N ARG A 138 15.28 6.46 10.53
CA ARG A 138 14.43 7.24 9.63
C ARG A 138 12.96 7.15 10.05
N GLY A 139 12.48 5.97 10.43
CA GLY A 139 11.13 5.78 10.97
C GLY A 139 10.88 6.59 12.25
N LYS A 140 11.86 6.60 13.18
CA LYS A 140 11.80 7.41 14.41
C LYS A 140 11.80 8.91 14.10
N GLN A 141 12.69 9.37 13.21
CA GLN A 141 12.75 10.78 12.78
C GLN A 141 11.47 11.25 12.08
N MET A 142 10.85 10.40 11.25
CA MET A 142 9.55 10.70 10.62
C MET A 142 8.42 10.77 11.66
N ALA A 143 8.40 9.86 12.65
CA ALA A 143 7.42 9.88 13.73
C ALA A 143 7.58 11.12 14.65
N GLU A 144 8.83 11.53 14.90
CA GLU A 144 9.14 12.73 15.68
C GLU A 144 8.76 14.02 14.92
N THR A 145 9.13 14.11 13.64
CA THR A 145 8.71 15.21 12.75
C THR A 145 7.19 15.32 12.68
N ARG A 146 6.47 14.20 12.55
CA ARG A 146 5.00 14.17 12.53
C ARG A 146 4.40 14.74 13.83
N LYS A 147 4.93 14.36 15.00
CA LYS A 147 4.47 14.90 16.29
C LYS A 147 4.71 16.41 16.41
N VAL A 148 5.84 16.91 15.90
CA VAL A 148 6.14 18.35 15.91
C VAL A 148 5.17 19.11 14.99
N VAL A 149 4.83 18.57 13.82
CA VAL A 149 3.82 19.17 12.92
C VAL A 149 2.44 19.17 13.56
N GLU A 150 2.01 18.04 14.14
CA GLU A 150 0.70 17.90 14.81
C GLU A 150 0.55 18.87 16.01
N GLU A 151 1.59 19.03 16.83
CA GLU A 151 1.57 19.99 17.93
C GLU A 151 1.60 21.45 17.44
N GLN A 152 2.30 21.75 16.35
CA GLN A 152 2.25 23.08 15.71
C GLN A 152 0.86 23.39 15.13
N GLU A 153 0.19 22.43 14.51
CA GLU A 153 -1.19 22.57 14.02
C GLU A 153 -2.16 22.78 15.18
N ARG A 154 -2.03 22.00 16.26
CA ARG A 154 -2.81 22.15 17.50
C ARG A 154 -2.63 23.53 18.13
N GLN A 155 -1.38 24.00 18.24
CA GLN A 155 -1.07 25.31 18.79
C GLN A 155 -1.66 26.43 17.92
N ARG A 156 -1.51 26.36 16.59
CA ARG A 156 -2.15 27.30 15.65
C ARG A 156 -3.68 27.30 15.77
N ALA A 157 -4.31 26.14 15.96
CA ALA A 157 -5.75 26.04 16.15
C ALA A 157 -6.22 26.65 17.49
N ILE A 158 -5.42 26.51 18.56
CA ILE A 158 -5.68 27.16 19.85
C ILE A 158 -5.51 28.67 19.74
N ASP A 159 -4.45 29.15 19.09
CA ASP A 159 -4.19 30.58 18.91
C ASP A 159 -5.21 31.26 18.00
N LEU A 160 -5.66 30.59 16.93
CA LEU A 160 -6.75 31.06 16.08
C LEU A 160 -8.05 31.19 16.90
N ARG A 161 -8.46 30.13 17.61
CA ARG A 161 -9.66 30.17 18.47
C ARG A 161 -9.58 31.22 19.57
N ARG A 162 -8.39 31.48 20.13
CA ARG A 162 -8.17 32.57 21.09
C ARG A 162 -8.39 33.92 20.42
N LYS A 163 -7.77 34.15 19.26
CA LYS A 163 -7.91 35.40 18.50
C LYS A 163 -9.35 35.64 18.06
N ASP A 164 -10.03 34.64 17.49
CA ASP A 164 -11.44 34.74 17.08
C ASP A 164 -12.32 35.13 18.27
N LYS A 165 -12.12 34.48 19.42
CA LYS A 165 -12.85 34.79 20.67
C LYS A 165 -12.55 36.19 21.20
N GLU A 166 -11.32 36.68 21.07
CA GLU A 166 -10.92 38.05 21.40
C GLU A 166 -11.55 39.07 20.43
N ASP A 167 -11.56 38.78 19.13
CA ASP A 167 -12.14 39.63 18.09
C ASP A 167 -13.66 39.75 18.26
N GLU A 168 -14.35 38.63 18.46
CA GLU A 168 -15.77 38.63 18.85
C GLU A 168 -16.02 39.36 20.18
N ALA A 169 -15.12 39.25 21.17
CA ALA A 169 -15.28 39.96 22.45
C ALA A 169 -15.19 41.47 22.26
N ARG A 170 -14.22 41.94 21.45
CA ARG A 170 -14.08 43.36 21.08
C ARG A 170 -15.28 43.86 20.28
N GLU A 171 -15.84 43.06 19.37
CA GLU A 171 -17.05 43.43 18.63
C GLU A 171 -18.30 43.48 19.53
N ARG A 172 -18.49 42.47 20.40
CA ARG A 172 -19.56 42.47 21.40
C ARG A 172 -19.47 43.68 22.34
N GLU A 173 -18.26 44.07 22.75
CA GLU A 173 -18.05 45.25 23.59
C GLU A 173 -18.39 46.55 22.84
N ARG A 174 -17.94 46.71 21.59
CA ARG A 174 -18.32 47.86 20.73
C ARG A 174 -19.83 47.97 20.58
N LEU A 175 -20.52 46.86 20.28
CA LEU A 175 -21.98 46.82 20.18
C LEU A 175 -22.64 47.17 21.53
N ARG A 176 -22.10 46.68 22.66
CA ARG A 176 -22.59 47.04 24.00
C ARG A 176 -22.43 48.54 24.29
N GLN A 177 -21.31 49.14 23.91
CA GLN A 177 -21.07 50.58 24.07
C GLN A 177 -22.04 51.42 23.22
N LEU A 178 -22.19 51.10 21.93
CA LEU A 178 -23.15 51.79 21.04
C LEU A 178 -24.60 51.68 21.55
N LEU A 179 -25.01 50.50 22.04
CA LEU A 179 -26.33 50.30 22.66
C LEU A 179 -26.49 51.07 23.98
N ARG A 180 -25.39 51.30 24.72
CA ARG A 180 -25.39 52.13 25.94
C ARG A 180 -25.56 53.61 25.58
N GLU A 181 -24.82 54.10 24.59
CA GLU A 181 -24.87 55.49 24.13
C GLU A 181 -26.25 55.87 23.56
N ASP A 182 -26.83 55.04 22.68
CA ASP A 182 -28.18 55.25 22.15
C ASP A 182 -29.24 55.23 23.27
N ARG A 183 -29.08 54.33 24.25
CA ARG A 183 -29.97 54.25 25.42
C ARG A 183 -29.86 55.50 26.32
N ILE A 184 -28.65 56.01 26.55
CA ILE A 184 -28.42 57.28 27.27
C ILE A 184 -29.05 58.44 26.50
N ARG A 185 -28.87 58.52 25.18
CA ARG A 185 -29.45 59.56 24.33
C ARG A 185 -30.98 59.59 24.36
N ARG A 186 -31.64 58.43 24.46
CA ARG A 186 -33.11 58.31 24.46
C ARG A 186 -33.76 58.44 25.83
N PHE A 187 -33.10 57.96 26.90
CA PHE A 187 -33.73 57.80 28.22
C PHE A 187 -33.00 58.49 29.38
N GLY A 188 -31.83 59.10 29.13
CA GLY A 188 -30.97 59.65 30.16
C GLY A 188 -30.11 58.59 30.87
N VAL A 189 -29.10 59.05 31.61
CA VAL A 189 -28.09 58.18 32.24
C VAL A 189 -28.68 57.25 33.30
N GLU A 190 -29.60 57.75 34.13
CA GLU A 190 -30.19 56.98 35.24
C GLU A 190 -30.97 55.76 34.74
N LYS A 191 -31.94 55.97 33.84
CA LYS A 191 -32.71 54.88 33.22
C LYS A 191 -31.86 53.96 32.36
N ALA A 192 -30.80 54.47 31.72
CA ALA A 192 -29.89 53.62 30.94
C ALA A 192 -29.16 52.61 31.83
N ASN A 193 -28.66 53.05 32.99
CA ASN A 193 -28.00 52.20 34.00
C ASN A 193 -28.99 51.21 34.66
N GLU A 194 -30.21 51.64 34.99
CA GLU A 194 -31.26 50.76 35.52
C GLU A 194 -31.61 49.62 34.55
N LEU A 195 -31.80 49.95 33.27
CA LEU A 195 -32.08 48.97 32.22
C LEU A 195 -30.90 48.05 31.91
N GLU A 196 -29.65 48.51 32.08
CA GLU A 196 -28.47 47.65 31.97
C GLU A 196 -28.45 46.64 33.10
N LYS A 197 -28.53 47.09 34.35
CA LYS A 197 -28.59 46.23 35.54
C LYS A 197 -29.72 45.20 35.47
N ARG A 198 -30.93 45.62 35.05
CA ARG A 198 -32.07 44.71 34.85
C ARG A 198 -31.81 43.66 33.76
N SER A 199 -31.06 44.00 32.71
CA SER A 199 -30.69 43.04 31.66
C SER A 199 -29.62 42.04 32.13
N GLU A 200 -28.67 42.48 32.96
CA GLU A 200 -27.67 41.60 33.59
C GLU A 200 -28.30 40.66 34.62
N GLU A 201 -29.20 41.16 35.47
CA GLU A 201 -29.96 40.34 36.43
C GLU A 201 -30.84 39.30 35.72
N ALA A 202 -31.49 39.66 34.59
CA ALA A 202 -32.26 38.72 33.78
C ALA A 202 -31.38 37.65 33.14
N ALA A 203 -30.20 38.02 32.61
CA ALA A 203 -29.23 37.08 32.07
C ALA A 203 -28.67 36.13 33.14
N ALA A 204 -28.37 36.64 34.33
CA ALA A 204 -27.92 35.84 35.47
C ALA A 204 -28.98 34.82 35.92
N ARG A 205 -30.25 35.24 36.05
CA ARG A 205 -31.38 34.34 36.36
C ARG A 205 -31.52 33.24 35.32
N LYS A 206 -31.50 33.58 34.03
CA LYS A 206 -31.60 32.62 32.93
C LYS A 206 -30.42 31.63 32.92
N LYS A 207 -29.20 32.10 33.24
CA LYS A 207 -28.04 31.21 33.38
C LYS A 207 -28.23 30.20 34.52
N VAL A 208 -28.59 30.67 35.72
CA VAL A 208 -28.87 29.81 36.89
C VAL A 208 -29.97 28.80 36.57
N GLU A 209 -31.05 29.22 35.90
CA GLU A 209 -32.12 28.33 35.44
C GLU A 209 -31.60 27.24 34.48
N THR A 210 -30.80 27.60 33.47
CA THR A 210 -30.23 26.61 32.53
C THR A 210 -29.23 25.66 33.19
N ASP A 211 -28.44 26.13 34.15
CA ASP A 211 -27.46 25.29 34.84
C ASP A 211 -28.16 24.37 35.86
N LEU A 212 -29.27 24.81 36.48
CA LEU A 212 -30.14 23.97 37.30
C LEU A 212 -30.84 22.90 36.46
N LEU A 213 -31.27 23.24 35.23
CA LEU A 213 -31.90 22.29 34.31
C LEU A 213 -30.91 21.19 33.87
N LYS A 214 -29.69 21.58 33.47
CA LYS A 214 -28.61 20.63 33.15
C LYS A 214 -28.24 19.75 34.34
N LYS A 215 -28.18 20.33 35.55
CA LYS A 215 -27.92 19.57 36.78
C LYS A 215 -29.01 18.54 37.03
N LYS A 216 -30.29 18.90 36.92
CA LYS A 216 -31.41 17.95 37.02
C LYS A 216 -31.33 16.84 35.97
N GLN A 217 -31.03 17.18 34.71
CA GLN A 217 -30.85 16.19 33.64
C GLN A 217 -29.66 15.25 33.90
N ALA A 218 -28.56 15.76 34.46
CA ALA A 218 -27.40 14.96 34.84
C ALA A 218 -27.69 14.07 36.06
N GLU A 219 -28.45 14.55 37.05
CA GLU A 219 -28.89 13.79 38.23
C GLU A 219 -29.92 12.70 37.83
N GLU A 220 -30.86 13.01 36.95
CA GLU A 220 -31.82 12.06 36.38
C GLU A 220 -31.11 10.97 35.56
N LYS A 221 -30.14 11.37 34.71
CA LYS A 221 -29.28 10.45 33.98
C LYS A 221 -28.46 9.56 34.92
N ALA A 222 -27.80 10.13 35.92
CA ALA A 222 -27.01 9.38 36.90
C ALA A 222 -27.89 8.45 37.76
N MET A 223 -29.12 8.83 38.07
CA MET A 223 -30.09 7.99 38.78
C MET A 223 -30.56 6.80 37.91
N ARG A 224 -30.75 7.02 36.60
CA ARG A 224 -31.08 5.97 35.62
C ARG A 224 -29.90 5.03 35.34
N GLU A 225 -28.67 5.54 35.39
CA GLU A 225 -27.45 4.74 35.32
C GLU A 225 -27.24 3.92 36.61
N ALA A 226 -27.50 4.52 37.77
CA ALA A 226 -27.39 3.85 39.08
C ALA A 226 -28.51 2.81 39.35
N SER A 227 -29.67 2.90 38.69
CA SER A 227 -30.75 1.91 38.83
C SER A 227 -30.50 0.60 38.05
N GLY A 228 -29.42 0.51 37.28
CA GLY A 228 -29.09 -0.67 36.48
C GLY A 228 -30.01 -0.89 35.28
N GLN A 229 -30.83 0.10 34.90
CA GLN A 229 -31.80 0.01 33.80
C GLN A 229 -31.20 0.26 32.41
N ASP A 230 -29.93 -0.12 32.18
CA ASP A 230 -29.34 -0.15 30.83
C ASP A 230 -29.50 -1.52 30.13
N ASP A 231 -29.79 -2.58 30.90
CA ASP A 231 -30.04 -3.93 30.37
C ASP A 231 -31.48 -4.11 29.81
N THR A 232 -32.42 -3.28 30.26
CA THR A 232 -33.80 -3.26 29.76
C THR A 232 -33.94 -2.25 28.63
N ILE A 233 -34.01 -2.74 27.39
CA ILE A 233 -34.37 -1.90 26.26
C ILE A 233 -35.76 -1.31 26.48
N ASP A 234 -35.84 0.02 26.35
CA ASP A 234 -37.09 0.74 26.20
C ASP A 234 -37.76 0.28 24.90
N MET A 235 -38.68 -0.68 25.03
CA MET A 235 -39.24 -1.42 23.90
C MET A 235 -40.08 -0.50 22.99
N GLU A 236 -40.70 0.55 23.53
CA GLU A 236 -41.43 1.55 22.74
C GLU A 236 -40.45 2.40 21.91
N LYS A 237 -39.35 2.86 22.52
CA LYS A 237 -38.29 3.60 21.83
C LYS A 237 -37.64 2.74 20.74
N ALA A 238 -37.28 1.48 21.02
CA ALA A 238 -36.69 0.56 20.06
C ALA A 238 -37.62 0.30 18.87
N LEU A 239 -38.92 0.03 19.12
CA LEU A 239 -39.91 -0.14 18.05
C LEU A 239 -40.02 1.11 17.15
N LYS A 240 -40.01 2.29 17.75
CA LYS A 240 -40.05 3.57 17.02
C LYS A 240 -38.79 3.80 16.19
N GLU A 241 -37.62 3.55 16.74
CA GLU A 241 -36.33 3.72 16.04
C GLU A 241 -36.15 2.69 14.92
N MET A 242 -36.53 1.43 15.13
CA MET A 242 -36.59 0.40 14.08
C MET A 242 -37.56 0.80 12.96
N SER A 243 -38.73 1.38 13.28
CA SER A 243 -39.69 1.85 12.27
C SER A 243 -39.11 2.99 11.41
N ALA A 244 -38.34 3.91 12.02
CA ALA A 244 -37.68 5.00 11.31
C ALA A 244 -36.53 4.48 10.42
N ALA A 245 -35.79 3.47 10.87
CA ALA A 245 -34.76 2.81 10.08
C ALA A 245 -35.35 2.05 8.87
N VAL A 246 -36.52 1.41 9.00
CA VAL A 246 -37.24 0.78 7.88
C VAL A 246 -37.63 1.81 6.82
N VAL A 247 -38.10 3.00 7.21
CA VAL A 247 -38.44 4.09 6.27
C VAL A 247 -37.21 4.56 5.47
N LYS A 248 -36.03 4.62 6.09
CA LYS A 248 -34.77 4.89 5.36
C LYS A 248 -34.41 3.73 4.43
N LEU A 249 -34.50 2.50 4.92
CA LEU A 249 -34.21 1.30 4.14
C LEU A 249 -35.07 1.24 2.87
N ASP A 250 -36.36 1.55 2.95
CA ASP A 250 -37.29 1.59 1.81
C ASP A 250 -36.89 2.58 0.70
N GLY A 251 -36.05 3.58 1.00
CA GLY A 251 -35.43 4.46 -0.01
C GLY A 251 -34.34 3.80 -0.86
N ASN A 252 -33.79 2.65 -0.45
CA ASN A 252 -32.75 1.92 -1.18
C ASN A 252 -33.34 1.03 -2.30
N PRO A 253 -32.55 0.65 -3.32
CA PRO A 253 -32.94 -0.33 -4.34
C PRO A 253 -33.40 -1.68 -3.76
N ALA A 254 -34.36 -2.32 -4.42
CA ALA A 254 -35.04 -3.54 -3.92
C ALA A 254 -34.08 -4.72 -3.65
N ASP A 255 -33.08 -4.91 -4.51
CA ASP A 255 -32.02 -5.90 -4.37
C ASP A 255 -31.12 -5.63 -3.15
N VAL A 256 -30.77 -4.37 -2.91
CA VAL A 256 -30.01 -3.92 -1.73
C VAL A 256 -30.82 -4.16 -0.46
N ARG A 257 -32.10 -3.74 -0.43
CA ARG A 257 -33.00 -3.94 0.74
C ARG A 257 -33.16 -5.41 1.08
N LYS A 258 -33.47 -6.26 0.10
CA LYS A 258 -33.64 -7.71 0.29
C LYS A 258 -32.36 -8.37 0.80
N THR A 259 -31.22 -7.94 0.28
CA THR A 259 -29.90 -8.42 0.72
C THR A 259 -29.57 -7.96 2.15
N CYS A 260 -29.94 -6.72 2.52
CA CYS A 260 -29.78 -6.17 3.86
C CYS A 260 -30.65 -6.91 4.88
N TYR A 261 -31.97 -6.96 4.66
CA TYR A 261 -32.92 -7.68 5.54
C TYR A 261 -32.55 -9.16 5.69
N GLY A 262 -32.21 -9.85 4.59
CA GLY A 262 -31.76 -11.24 4.62
C GLY A 262 -30.38 -11.46 5.27
N THR A 263 -29.57 -10.42 5.45
CA THR A 263 -28.30 -10.49 6.19
C THR A 263 -28.50 -10.19 7.67
N MET A 264 -29.27 -9.15 8.01
CA MET A 264 -29.66 -8.84 9.39
C MET A 264 -30.43 -10.01 10.03
N GLY A 265 -31.41 -10.57 9.30
CA GLY A 265 -32.20 -11.72 9.75
C GLY A 265 -31.36 -12.94 10.11
N LYS A 266 -30.24 -13.18 9.40
CA LYS A 266 -29.29 -14.26 9.73
C LYS A 266 -28.55 -14.02 11.04
N TYR A 267 -28.13 -12.78 11.34
CA TYR A 267 -27.50 -12.47 12.62
C TYR A 267 -28.46 -12.69 13.78
N ILE A 268 -29.67 -12.14 13.68
CA ILE A 268 -30.73 -12.30 14.70
C ILE A 268 -31.11 -13.79 14.87
N THR A 269 -31.25 -14.54 13.77
CA THR A 269 -31.55 -15.98 13.80
C THR A 269 -30.44 -16.79 14.49
N ASN A 270 -29.17 -16.49 14.22
CA ASN A 270 -28.06 -17.16 14.89
C ASN A 270 -28.05 -16.90 16.41
N ILE A 271 -28.37 -15.67 16.83
CA ILE A 271 -28.49 -15.29 18.25
C ILE A 271 -29.66 -16.04 18.91
N ILE A 272 -30.83 -16.11 18.26
CA ILE A 272 -32.00 -16.85 18.79
C ILE A 272 -31.71 -18.35 18.90
N ASN A 273 -31.01 -18.93 17.93
CA ASN A 273 -30.66 -20.35 17.93
C ASN A 273 -29.60 -20.71 18.98
N GLN A 274 -28.65 -19.80 19.27
CA GLN A 274 -27.55 -20.04 20.22
C GLN A 274 -27.37 -18.85 21.18
N PRO A 275 -28.35 -18.55 22.05
CA PRO A 275 -28.39 -17.30 22.82
C PRO A 275 -27.32 -17.19 23.91
N ARG A 276 -26.67 -18.30 24.26
CA ARG A 276 -25.56 -18.36 25.24
C ARG A 276 -24.17 -18.17 24.62
N ASP A 277 -24.03 -18.28 23.30
CA ASP A 277 -22.72 -18.11 22.65
C ASP A 277 -22.49 -16.64 22.30
N VAL A 278 -21.50 -16.06 22.98
CA VAL A 278 -21.05 -14.66 22.82
C VAL A 278 -20.59 -14.38 21.38
N LYS A 279 -20.12 -15.40 20.65
CA LYS A 279 -19.67 -15.28 19.26
C LYS A 279 -20.75 -14.76 18.32
N PHE A 280 -22.02 -15.11 18.53
CA PHE A 280 -23.12 -14.63 17.69
C PHE A 280 -23.66 -13.27 18.13
N ARG A 281 -23.39 -12.87 19.38
CA ARG A 281 -23.73 -11.54 19.93
C ARG A 281 -22.76 -10.44 19.49
N LYS A 282 -21.59 -10.78 18.91
CA LYS A 282 -20.62 -9.84 18.33
C LYS A 282 -20.61 -9.94 16.79
N ILE A 283 -20.67 -8.81 16.09
CA ILE A 283 -20.53 -8.70 14.63
C ILE A 283 -19.31 -7.81 14.33
N ARG A 284 -18.31 -8.30 13.59
CA ARG A 284 -17.12 -7.50 13.25
C ARG A 284 -17.47 -6.44 12.20
N LEU A 285 -17.22 -5.16 12.51
CA LEU A 285 -17.53 -4.05 11.60
C LEU A 285 -16.78 -4.16 10.27
N GLU A 286 -15.51 -4.58 10.29
CA GLU A 286 -14.67 -4.74 9.10
C GLU A 286 -15.10 -5.87 8.14
N ASN A 287 -16.08 -6.71 8.51
CA ASN A 287 -16.47 -7.84 7.68
C ASN A 287 -17.02 -7.35 6.32
N ALA A 288 -16.35 -7.73 5.22
CA ALA A 288 -16.71 -7.28 3.87
C ALA A 288 -18.16 -7.62 3.46
N ALA A 289 -18.75 -8.68 3.99
CA ALA A 289 -20.15 -9.01 3.77
C ALA A 289 -21.11 -8.16 4.62
N PHE A 290 -20.69 -7.71 5.80
CA PHE A 290 -21.44 -6.78 6.64
C PHE A 290 -21.43 -5.37 6.05
N GLN A 291 -20.22 -4.88 5.73
CA GLN A 291 -19.99 -3.58 5.08
C GLN A 291 -20.83 -3.42 3.81
N LYS A 292 -20.71 -4.36 2.86
CA LYS A 292 -21.39 -4.27 1.54
C LYS A 292 -22.91 -4.49 1.57
N ARG A 293 -23.47 -5.06 2.65
CA ARG A 293 -24.90 -5.45 2.70
C ARG A 293 -25.73 -4.71 3.73
N VAL A 294 -25.11 -4.23 4.81
CA VAL A 294 -25.82 -3.59 5.93
C VAL A 294 -25.37 -2.14 6.12
N ILE A 295 -24.07 -1.86 6.12
CA ILE A 295 -23.57 -0.47 6.25
C ILE A 295 -23.79 0.33 4.97
N ALA A 296 -23.60 -0.30 3.80
CA ALA A 296 -23.84 0.34 2.50
C ALA A 296 -25.32 0.60 2.17
N ALA A 297 -26.26 0.10 2.99
CA ALA A 297 -27.69 0.34 2.85
C ALA A 297 -28.13 1.41 3.87
N ASP A 298 -28.67 2.55 3.41
CA ASP A 298 -29.11 3.62 4.30
C ASP A 298 -30.21 3.12 5.25
N GLY A 299 -30.04 3.33 6.56
CA GLY A 299 -30.87 2.76 7.62
C GLY A 299 -30.52 1.33 8.07
N GLY A 300 -29.62 0.61 7.40
CA GLY A 300 -29.25 -0.77 7.78
C GLY A 300 -28.51 -0.86 9.12
N LEU A 301 -27.54 0.04 9.33
CA LEU A 301 -26.84 0.15 10.62
C LEU A 301 -27.79 0.67 11.72
N ASP A 302 -28.58 1.71 11.43
CA ASP A 302 -29.56 2.28 12.35
C ASP A 302 -30.55 1.24 12.87
N TYR A 303 -30.99 0.31 12.01
CA TYR A 303 -31.89 -0.76 12.42
C TYR A 303 -31.25 -1.68 13.46
N LEU A 304 -29.98 -2.08 13.29
CA LEU A 304 -29.27 -2.88 14.28
C LEU A 304 -29.03 -2.12 15.58
N LEU A 305 -28.66 -0.84 15.51
CA LEU A 305 -28.53 0.01 16.70
C LEU A 305 -29.86 0.09 17.48
N ALA A 306 -30.98 0.25 16.79
CA ALA A 306 -32.32 0.27 17.38
C ALA A 306 -32.77 -1.09 17.96
N VAL A 307 -32.31 -2.21 17.41
CA VAL A 307 -32.54 -3.55 17.97
C VAL A 307 -31.87 -3.72 19.34
N GLY A 308 -30.75 -3.03 19.59
CA GLY A 308 -29.99 -3.17 20.84
C GLY A 308 -28.50 -3.48 20.67
N PHE A 309 -27.98 -3.38 19.44
CA PHE A 309 -26.55 -3.44 19.22
C PHE A 309 -25.89 -2.09 19.57
N ARG A 310 -24.69 -2.11 20.14
CA ARG A 310 -23.84 -0.92 20.32
C ARG A 310 -22.46 -1.14 19.71
N GLU A 311 -21.84 -0.06 19.24
CA GLU A 311 -20.46 -0.08 18.74
C GLU A 311 -19.48 -0.15 19.89
N ASP A 312 -18.63 -1.17 19.90
CA ASP A 312 -17.51 -1.31 20.80
C ASP A 312 -16.28 -0.64 20.16
N VAL A 313 -16.01 0.58 20.64
CA VAL A 313 -15.03 1.52 20.06
C VAL A 313 -13.59 1.01 20.19
N GLU A 314 -13.31 0.07 21.11
CA GLU A 314 -11.96 -0.45 21.34
C GLU A 314 -11.62 -1.67 20.47
N GLU A 315 -12.60 -2.52 20.13
CA GLU A 315 -12.36 -3.75 19.36
C GLU A 315 -12.82 -3.70 17.88
N GLY A 316 -13.64 -2.72 17.48
CA GLY A 316 -14.21 -2.66 16.12
C GLY A 316 -15.31 -3.71 15.87
N PHE A 317 -16.03 -4.08 16.93
CA PHE A 317 -17.20 -4.95 16.87
C PHE A 317 -18.48 -4.21 17.23
N LEU A 318 -19.58 -4.71 16.70
CA LEU A 318 -20.93 -4.33 17.06
C LEU A 318 -21.49 -5.42 17.98
N VAL A 319 -21.84 -5.07 19.22
CA VAL A 319 -22.17 -6.02 20.30
C VAL A 319 -23.61 -5.83 20.78
N LEU A 320 -24.37 -6.92 20.87
CA LEU A 320 -25.72 -6.90 21.44
C LEU A 320 -25.65 -6.81 22.97
N THR A 321 -26.13 -5.72 23.57
CA THR A 321 -26.03 -5.50 25.03
C THR A 321 -27.13 -6.21 25.81
N HIS A 322 -28.36 -6.19 25.30
CA HIS A 322 -29.51 -6.83 25.94
C HIS A 322 -29.65 -8.33 25.58
N SER A 323 -30.47 -9.06 26.33
CA SER A 323 -30.79 -10.48 26.07
C SER A 323 -32.31 -10.73 25.90
N ASP A 324 -33.06 -9.72 25.43
CA ASP A 324 -34.52 -9.84 25.30
C ASP A 324 -34.92 -10.71 24.10
N MET A 325 -35.29 -11.96 24.40
CA MET A 325 -35.74 -12.93 23.41
C MET A 325 -37.09 -12.59 22.78
N PHE A 326 -37.95 -11.80 23.43
CA PHE A 326 -39.23 -11.38 22.84
C PHE A 326 -38.98 -10.35 21.74
N LEU A 327 -38.13 -9.35 22.00
CA LEU A 327 -37.73 -8.37 21.00
C LEU A 327 -37.05 -9.05 19.80
N LEU A 328 -36.08 -9.95 20.03
CA LEU A 328 -35.39 -10.64 18.94
C LEU A 328 -36.31 -11.53 18.10
N ASN A 329 -37.24 -12.28 18.72
CA ASN A 329 -38.19 -13.10 17.97
C ASN A 329 -39.17 -12.25 17.13
N ARG A 330 -39.58 -11.09 17.64
CA ARG A 330 -40.38 -10.11 16.88
C ARG A 330 -39.59 -9.57 15.69
N VAL A 331 -38.37 -9.09 15.94
CA VAL A 331 -37.46 -8.57 14.92
C VAL A 331 -37.18 -9.60 13.83
N ARG A 332 -36.98 -10.88 14.17
CA ARG A 332 -36.86 -11.95 13.16
C ARG A 332 -38.08 -12.01 12.24
N GLY A 333 -39.29 -12.03 12.81
CA GLY A 333 -40.54 -12.08 12.04
C GLY A 333 -40.77 -10.85 11.17
N ASP A 334 -40.45 -9.65 11.69
CA ASP A 334 -40.53 -8.40 10.94
C ASP A 334 -39.53 -8.41 9.75
N LEU A 335 -38.28 -8.82 9.98
CA LEU A 335 -37.24 -8.96 8.93
C LEU A 335 -37.60 -10.00 7.86
N GLU A 336 -38.16 -11.14 8.25
CA GLU A 336 -38.68 -12.17 7.32
C GLU A 336 -39.83 -11.61 6.47
N LEU A 337 -40.75 -10.87 7.08
CA LEU A 337 -41.88 -10.23 6.39
C LEU A 337 -41.41 -9.14 5.41
N TYR A 338 -40.46 -8.30 5.79
CA TYR A 338 -39.88 -7.30 4.89
C TYR A 338 -39.11 -7.95 3.74
N SER A 339 -38.32 -9.01 4.01
CA SER A 339 -37.61 -9.75 2.97
C SER A 339 -38.52 -10.55 2.03
N SER A 340 -39.77 -10.82 2.42
CA SER A 340 -40.77 -11.55 1.60
C SER A 340 -41.67 -10.62 0.76
N LYS A 341 -41.74 -9.33 1.13
CA LYS A 341 -42.52 -8.29 0.42
C LYS A 341 -41.75 -7.61 -0.73
N ILE A 342 -40.50 -8.00 -0.94
CA ILE A 342 -39.54 -7.46 -1.93
C ILE A 342 -39.03 -8.62 -2.78
#